data_AF-A0A967KXJ1-F1
#
_entry.id   AF-A0A967KXJ1-F1
#
_cell.length_a   1.000
_cell.length_b   1.000
_cell.length_c   1.000
_cell.angle_alpha   90.00
_cell.angle_beta   90.00
_cell.angle_gamma   90.00
#
_symmetry.space_group_name_H-M   'P 1'
#
loop_
_entity.id
_entity.type
_entity.pdbx_description
1 polymer ?
#
loop_
_entity_poly.entity_id
_entity_poly.type
_entity_poly.pdbx_seq_one_letter_code
_entity_poly.pdbx_strand_id
1 'polypeptide(L)'
;MIDSENLNRWLTLAANVAVLVGIIALVVEIRTNTAAVRSQEWGAILEQHQELNLNQATIESSELYTKALYQPGELSVAEVRATVNYITSRIILLQRAYKVYQEGFASRSDWDYLVNSTPAYLGTELGQRLWPELKGEFEVRLPGMVSDIDRALSDEPIEPDDTWYLRIKSELEGEK
;
A
#
# COMPACT_ATOMS: atom_id res chain seq x y z
N MET A 1 -58.92 -14.14 -33.02
CA MET A 1 -58.99 -12.92 -32.21
C MET A 1 -58.14 -13.21 -30.97
N ILE A 2 -57.00 -12.54 -30.79
CA ILE A 2 -56.21 -12.75 -29.56
C ILE A 2 -57.02 -12.12 -28.43
N ASP A 3 -57.42 -12.91 -27.44
CA ASP A 3 -58.10 -12.38 -26.26
C ASP A 3 -57.21 -11.32 -25.59
N SER A 4 -57.76 -10.11 -25.43
CA SER A 4 -57.04 -8.97 -24.86
C SER A 4 -56.45 -9.27 -23.48
N GLU A 5 -57.07 -10.19 -22.74
CA GLU A 5 -56.61 -10.67 -21.44
C GLU A 5 -55.32 -11.50 -21.55
N ASN A 6 -55.20 -12.36 -22.56
CA ASN A 6 -53.98 -13.09 -22.84
C ASN A 6 -52.85 -12.15 -23.27
N LEU A 7 -53.15 -11.15 -24.10
CA LEU A 7 -52.17 -10.14 -24.51
C LEU A 7 -51.65 -9.32 -23.32
N ASN A 8 -52.54 -8.86 -22.44
CA ASN A 8 -52.16 -8.07 -21.26
C ASN A 8 -51.27 -8.87 -20.29
N ARG A 9 -51.57 -10.17 -20.12
CA ARG A 9 -50.77 -11.07 -19.29
C ARG A 9 -49.36 -11.30 -19.86
N TRP A 10 -49.23 -11.45 -21.17
CA TRP A 10 -47.92 -11.56 -21.84
C TRP A 10 -47.12 -10.25 -21.74
N LEU A 11 -47.77 -9.10 -21.89
CA LEU A 11 -47.12 -7.79 -21.71
C LEU A 11 -46.62 -7.59 -20.28
N THR A 12 -47.43 -7.96 -19.28
CA THR A 12 -47.04 -7.88 -17.87
C THR A 12 -45.87 -8.81 -17.55
N LEU A 13 -45.90 -10.03 -18.08
CA LEU A 13 -44.78 -10.96 -17.94
C LEU A 13 -43.50 -10.41 -18.59
N ALA A 14 -43.60 -9.88 -19.81
CA ALA A 14 -42.46 -9.28 -20.50
C ALA A 14 -41.90 -8.06 -19.75
N ALA A 15 -42.75 -7.21 -19.18
CA ALA A 15 -42.34 -6.09 -18.34
C ALA A 15 -41.58 -6.55 -17.10
N ASN A 16 -42.10 -7.55 -16.38
CA ASN A 16 -41.43 -8.11 -15.19
C ASN A 16 -40.08 -8.74 -15.55
N VAL A 17 -40.00 -9.46 -16.67
CA VAL A 17 -38.74 -10.03 -17.17
C VAL A 17 -37.76 -8.93 -17.55
N ALA A 18 -38.20 -7.88 -18.23
CA ALA A 18 -37.34 -6.74 -18.60
C ALA A 18 -36.77 -6.03 -17.38
N VAL A 19 -37.58 -5.84 -16.32
CA VAL A 19 -37.10 -5.28 -15.04
C VAL A 19 -36.05 -6.19 -14.40
N LEU A 20 -36.29 -7.51 -14.35
CA LEU A 20 -35.32 -8.46 -13.80
C LEU A 20 -34.00 -8.45 -14.58
N VAL A 21 -34.07 -8.45 -15.92
CA VAL A 21 -32.89 -8.35 -16.78
C VAL A 21 -32.15 -7.04 -16.53
N GLY A 22 -32.86 -5.91 -16.39
CA GLY A 22 -32.28 -4.61 -16.07
C GLY A 22 -31.54 -4.61 -14.72
N ILE A 23 -32.12 -5.22 -13.68
CA ILE A 23 -31.47 -5.35 -12.37
C ILE A 23 -30.22 -6.22 -12.46
N ILE A 24 -30.29 -7.37 -13.15
CA ILE A 24 -29.14 -8.26 -13.33
C ILE A 24 -28.01 -7.54 -14.07
N ALA A 25 -28.33 -6.82 -15.16
CA ALA A 25 -27.35 -6.05 -15.92
C ALA A 25 -26.67 -4.98 -15.04
N LEU A 26 -27.45 -4.24 -14.24
CA LEU A 26 -26.91 -3.23 -13.31
C LEU A 26 -25.97 -3.87 -12.27
N VAL A 27 -26.34 -5.03 -11.70
CA VAL A 27 -25.48 -5.73 -10.73
C VAL A 27 -24.16 -6.16 -11.38
N VAL A 28 -24.20 -6.67 -12.61
CA VAL A 28 -22.99 -7.06 -13.35
C VAL A 28 -22.13 -5.83 -13.66
N GLU A 29 -22.74 -4.73 -14.11
CA GLU A 29 -22.03 -3.48 -14.42
C GLU A 29 -21.35 -2.89 -13.18
N ILE A 30 -22.05 -2.85 -12.04
CA ILE A 30 -21.47 -2.41 -10.76
C ILE A 30 -20.27 -3.29 -10.38
N ARG A 31 -20.38 -4.61 -10.52
CA ARG A 31 -19.28 -5.54 -10.19
C ARG A 31 -18.07 -5.32 -11.09
N THR A 32 -18.29 -5.19 -12.40
CA THR A 32 -17.22 -4.94 -13.37
C THR A 32 -16.55 -3.59 -13.14
N ASN A 33 -17.34 -2.53 -12.93
CA ASN A 33 -16.83 -1.20 -12.62
C ASN A 33 -16.04 -1.20 -11.31
N THR A 34 -16.53 -1.88 -10.28
CA THR A 34 -15.81 -2.01 -9.00
C THR A 34 -14.47 -2.73 -9.19
N ALA A 35 -14.43 -3.81 -9.98
CA ALA A 35 -13.19 -4.53 -10.25
C ALA A 35 -12.17 -3.69 -11.05
N ALA A 36 -12.64 -2.91 -12.02
CA ALA A 36 -11.77 -2.00 -12.78
C ALA A 36 -11.18 -0.90 -11.87
N VAL A 37 -12.01 -0.25 -11.05
CA VAL A 37 -11.57 0.80 -10.11
C VAL A 37 -10.58 0.22 -9.09
N ARG A 38 -10.85 -0.97 -8.55
CA ARG A 38 -9.92 -1.69 -7.67
C ARG A 38 -8.54 -1.84 -8.30
N SER A 39 -8.50 -2.37 -9.53
CA SER A 39 -7.25 -2.61 -10.24
C SER A 39 -6.52 -1.31 -10.55
N GLN A 40 -7.25 -0.23 -10.85
CA GLN A 40 -6.66 1.07 -11.15
C GLN A 40 -6.07 1.73 -9.90
N GLU A 41 -6.84 1.82 -8.81
CA GLU A 41 -6.39 2.47 -7.58
C GLU A 41 -5.20 1.72 -6.97
N TRP A 42 -5.28 0.38 -6.88
CA TRP A 42 -4.18 -0.40 -6.37
C TRP A 42 -2.96 -0.38 -7.31
N GLY A 43 -3.18 -0.42 -8.63
CA GLY A 43 -2.12 -0.27 -9.62
C GLY A 43 -1.33 1.03 -9.45
N ALA A 44 -2.02 2.15 -9.21
CA ALA A 44 -1.38 3.44 -8.96
C ALA A 44 -0.55 3.47 -7.66
N ILE A 45 -1.00 2.77 -6.62
CA ILE A 45 -0.21 2.60 -5.39
C ILE A 45 1.07 1.81 -5.66
N LEU A 46 0.98 0.71 -6.41
CA LEU A 46 2.15 -0.12 -6.75
C LEU A 46 3.14 0.62 -7.66
N GLU A 47 2.65 1.41 -8.62
CA GLU A 47 3.49 2.25 -9.46
C GLU A 47 4.26 3.27 -8.62
N GLN A 48 3.59 4.00 -7.73
CA GLN A 48 4.25 4.94 -6.82
C GLN A 48 5.24 4.24 -5.87
N HIS A 49 4.91 3.05 -5.39
CA HIS A 49 5.81 2.24 -4.58
C HIS A 49 7.08 1.88 -5.36
N GLN A 50 6.94 1.46 -6.62
CA GLN A 50 8.04 1.12 -7.51
C GLN A 50 8.92 2.34 -7.81
N GLU A 51 8.34 3.50 -8.08
CA GLU A 51 9.08 4.75 -8.31
C GLU A 51 9.94 5.13 -7.09
N LEU A 52 9.39 5.01 -5.87
CA LEU A 52 10.14 5.26 -4.64
C LEU A 52 11.31 4.29 -4.47
N ASN A 53 11.12 3.01 -4.79
CA ASN A 53 12.18 2.00 -4.72
C ASN A 53 13.26 2.25 -5.79
N LEU A 54 12.87 2.62 -7.01
CA LEU A 54 13.83 2.92 -8.09
C LEU A 54 14.68 4.15 -7.77
N ASN A 55 14.10 5.18 -7.17
CA ASN A 55 14.86 6.35 -6.72
C ASN A 55 15.90 5.97 -5.64
N GLN A 56 15.58 5.00 -4.79
CA GLN A 56 16.49 4.49 -3.76
C GLN A 56 17.53 3.49 -4.27
N ALA A 57 17.29 2.82 -5.40
CA ALA A 57 18.21 1.84 -5.98
C ALA A 57 19.50 2.45 -6.58
N THR A 58 19.67 3.77 -6.52
CA THR A 58 20.92 4.43 -6.88
C THR A 58 22.02 4.08 -5.86
N ILE A 59 23.28 4.04 -6.32
CA ILE A 59 24.43 3.72 -5.45
C ILE A 59 24.52 4.74 -4.32
N GLU A 60 24.37 6.03 -4.65
CA GLU A 60 24.40 7.14 -3.69
C GLU A 60 23.30 7.02 -2.64
N SER A 61 22.10 6.58 -3.02
CA SER A 61 21.00 6.36 -2.08
C SER A 61 21.20 5.10 -1.23
N SER A 62 21.86 4.08 -1.78
CA SER A 62 22.19 2.85 -1.06
C SER A 62 23.29 3.09 -0.02
N GLU A 63 24.29 3.90 -0.34
CA GLU A 63 25.32 4.36 0.60
C GLU A 63 24.71 5.23 1.70
N LEU A 64 23.84 6.18 1.34
CA LEU A 64 23.10 7.00 2.30
C LEU A 64 22.24 6.14 3.24
N TYR A 65 21.53 5.14 2.71
CA TYR A 65 20.74 4.20 3.50
C TYR A 65 21.61 3.42 4.49
N THR A 66 22.72 2.85 4.00
CA THR A 66 23.70 2.13 4.82
C THR A 66 24.27 3.03 5.92
N LYS A 67 24.62 4.28 5.58
CA LYS A 67 25.11 5.27 6.54
C LYS A 67 24.05 5.64 7.58
N ALA A 68 22.79 5.82 7.17
CA ALA A 68 21.68 6.10 8.07
C ALA A 68 21.36 4.93 9.02
N LEU A 69 21.66 3.70 8.61
CA LEU A 69 21.55 2.50 9.44
C LEU A 69 22.68 2.36 10.44
N TYR A 70 23.93 2.44 9.99
CA TYR A 70 25.09 2.05 10.80
C TYR A 70 25.81 3.23 11.46
N GLN A 71 25.75 4.40 10.85
CA GLN A 71 26.49 5.59 11.26
C GLN A 71 25.61 6.85 11.18
N PRO A 72 24.39 6.85 11.78
CA PRO A 72 23.46 7.97 11.66
C PRO A 72 24.03 9.29 12.19
N GLY A 73 24.95 9.23 13.16
CA GLY A 73 25.66 10.40 13.70
C GLY A 73 26.65 11.05 12.72
N GLU A 74 27.01 10.37 11.63
CA GLU A 74 27.91 10.89 10.59
C GLU A 74 27.13 11.50 9.41
N LEU A 75 25.79 11.43 9.42
CA LEU A 75 24.97 12.07 8.40
C LEU A 75 25.14 13.59 8.47
N SER A 76 25.49 14.18 7.33
CA SER A 76 25.41 15.61 7.11
C SER A 76 23.95 16.08 7.11
N VAL A 77 23.75 17.38 7.29
CA VAL A 77 22.40 17.98 7.27
C VAL A 77 21.67 17.71 5.94
N ALA A 78 22.40 17.68 4.83
CA ALA A 78 21.83 17.38 3.51
C ALA A 78 21.35 15.93 3.42
N GLU A 79 22.14 15.00 3.93
CA GLU A 79 21.81 13.58 4.00
C GLU A 79 20.60 13.33 4.92
N VAL A 80 20.56 13.94 6.11
CA VAL A 80 19.38 13.88 7.00
C VAL A 80 18.12 14.35 6.28
N ARG A 81 18.19 15.50 5.59
CA ARG A 81 17.05 16.04 4.83
C ARG A 81 16.59 15.08 3.73
N ALA A 82 17.52 14.46 3.00
CA ALA A 82 17.19 13.48 1.97
C ALA A 82 16.48 12.25 2.56
N THR A 83 17.00 11.69 3.67
CA THR A 83 16.39 10.55 4.34
C THR A 83 15.01 10.87 4.92
N VAL A 84 14.84 12.04 5.55
CA VAL A 84 13.53 12.50 6.08
C VAL A 84 12.51 12.65 4.95
N ASN A 85 12.90 13.22 3.80
CA ASN A 85 12.02 13.33 2.64
C ASN A 85 11.60 11.95 2.11
N TYR A 86 12.53 11.00 2.06
CA TYR A 86 12.23 9.63 1.67
C TYR A 86 11.22 8.97 2.62
N ILE A 87 11.49 8.99 3.93
CA ILE A 87 10.59 8.42 4.95
C ILE A 87 9.20 9.06 4.88
N THR A 88 9.14 10.38 4.78
CA THR A 88 7.87 11.12 4.68
C THR A 88 7.09 10.71 3.43
N SER A 89 7.77 10.52 2.31
CA SER A 89 7.15 10.06 1.05
C SER A 89 6.59 8.63 1.18
N ARG A 90 7.27 7.73 1.90
CA ARG A 90 6.77 6.38 2.20
C ARG A 90 5.54 6.41 3.10
N ILE A 91 5.50 7.28 4.11
CA ILE A 91 4.32 7.45 4.98
C ILE A 91 3.12 7.99 4.17
N ILE A 92 3.34 8.94 3.26
CA ILE A 92 2.28 9.45 2.38
C ILE A 92 1.74 8.33 1.47
N LEU A 93 2.60 7.47 0.93
CA LEU A 93 2.19 6.28 0.18
C LEU A 93 1.30 5.37 1.04
N LEU A 94 1.72 5.07 2.29
CA LEU A 94 0.93 4.25 3.21
C LEU A 94 -0.43 4.88 3.52
N GLN A 95 -0.48 6.20 3.72
CA GLN A 95 -1.73 6.91 3.91
C GLN A 95 -2.68 6.72 2.72
N ARG A 96 -2.18 6.81 1.48
CA ARG A 96 -3.00 6.59 0.27
C ARG A 96 -3.47 5.13 0.21
N ALA A 97 -2.55 4.18 0.39
CA ALA A 97 -2.86 2.76 0.37
C ALA A 97 -3.91 2.37 1.43
N TYR A 98 -3.78 2.90 2.64
CA TYR A 98 -4.71 2.63 3.73
C TYR A 98 -6.11 3.15 3.43
N LYS A 99 -6.25 4.32 2.79
CA LYS A 99 -7.56 4.84 2.34
C LYS A 99 -8.19 3.94 1.27
N VAL A 100 -7.42 3.53 0.27
CA VAL A 100 -7.86 2.58 -0.77
C VAL A 100 -8.32 1.27 -0.14
N TYR A 101 -7.60 0.78 0.88
CA TYR A 101 -8.01 -0.38 1.68
C TYR A 101 -9.33 -0.14 2.43
N GLN A 102 -9.47 0.98 3.15
CA GLN A 102 -10.68 1.31 3.91
C GLN A 102 -11.93 1.45 3.02
N GLU A 103 -11.76 1.94 1.79
CA GLU A 103 -12.83 2.05 0.80
C GLU A 103 -13.19 0.70 0.15
N GLY A 104 -12.46 -0.36 0.48
CA GLY A 104 -12.67 -1.70 -0.06
C GLY A 104 -12.13 -1.86 -1.50
N PHE A 105 -11.23 -0.97 -1.92
CA PHE A 105 -10.56 -1.02 -3.21
C PHE A 105 -9.25 -1.84 -3.17
N ALA A 106 -8.69 -2.08 -1.99
CA ALA A 106 -7.60 -3.01 -1.76
C ALA A 106 -7.99 -4.06 -0.70
N SER A 107 -7.36 -5.23 -0.74
CA SER A 107 -7.56 -6.28 0.25
C SER A 107 -6.74 -6.02 1.52
N ARG A 108 -7.03 -6.78 2.59
CA ARG A 108 -6.19 -6.73 3.80
C ARG A 108 -4.75 -7.19 3.52
N SER A 109 -4.57 -8.21 2.68
CA SER A 109 -3.24 -8.69 2.28
C SER A 109 -2.45 -7.65 1.48
N ASP A 110 -3.12 -6.86 0.65
CA ASP A 110 -2.50 -5.76 -0.09
C ASP A 110 -1.96 -4.68 0.88
N TRP A 111 -2.75 -4.33 1.88
CA TRP A 111 -2.33 -3.42 2.94
C TRP A 111 -1.18 -4.00 3.78
N ASP A 112 -1.32 -5.26 4.22
CA ASP A 112 -0.30 -5.93 5.05
C ASP A 112 1.05 -6.01 4.30
N TYR A 113 1.05 -6.24 2.99
CA TYR A 113 2.26 -6.21 2.16
C TYR A 113 3.02 -4.88 2.30
N LEU A 114 2.32 -3.75 2.25
CA LEU A 114 2.97 -2.44 2.37
C LEU A 114 3.37 -2.12 3.81
N VAL A 115 2.51 -2.37 4.79
CA VAL A 115 2.80 -2.02 6.18
C VAL A 115 3.94 -2.86 6.75
N ASN A 116 4.07 -4.12 6.33
CA ASN A 116 5.18 -4.99 6.74
C ASN A 116 6.52 -4.54 6.16
N SER A 117 6.54 -3.63 5.17
CA SER A 117 7.79 -3.01 4.70
C SER A 117 8.27 -1.83 5.56
N THR A 118 7.47 -1.40 6.55
CA THR A 118 7.79 -0.24 7.41
C THR A 118 9.07 -0.40 8.22
N PRO A 119 9.44 -1.58 8.77
CA PRO A 119 10.66 -1.73 9.55
C PRO A 119 11.92 -1.35 8.76
N ALA A 120 11.94 -1.56 7.44
CA ALA A 120 13.10 -1.25 6.60
C ALA A 120 13.48 0.24 6.62
N TYR A 121 12.56 1.17 6.91
CA TYR A 121 12.87 2.61 6.93
C TYR A 121 12.51 3.31 8.25
N LEU A 122 11.43 2.90 8.91
CA LEU A 122 11.07 3.41 10.25
C LEU A 122 11.79 2.68 11.37
N GLY A 123 12.34 1.49 11.11
CA GLY A 123 13.18 0.79 12.07
C GLY A 123 14.57 1.40 12.24
N THR A 124 15.05 2.18 11.28
CA THR A 124 16.36 2.88 11.38
C THR A 124 16.40 3.83 12.58
N GLU A 125 17.58 4.18 13.11
CA GLU A 125 17.68 5.12 14.25
C GLU A 125 17.00 6.46 13.93
N LEU A 126 17.19 6.98 12.71
CA LEU A 126 16.51 8.19 12.26
C LEU A 126 14.99 7.99 12.15
N GLY A 127 14.55 6.85 11.61
CA GLY A 127 13.13 6.49 11.50
C GLY A 127 12.43 6.41 12.86
N GLN A 128 13.06 5.80 13.85
CA GLN A 128 12.53 5.70 15.21
C GLN A 128 12.42 7.05 15.91
N ARG A 129 13.32 7.99 15.61
CA ARG A 129 13.24 9.37 16.13
C ARG A 129 12.15 10.17 15.42
N LEU A 130 11.98 9.96 14.11
CA LEU A 130 11.05 10.72 13.28
C LEU A 130 9.59 10.25 13.43
N TRP A 131 9.36 8.94 13.55
CA TRP A 131 8.01 8.38 13.58
C TRP A 131 7.12 8.95 14.70
N PRO A 132 7.59 9.11 15.96
CA PRO A 132 6.80 9.75 17.01
C PRO A 132 6.37 11.18 16.66
N GLU A 133 7.19 11.94 15.94
CA GLU A 133 6.87 13.31 15.52
C GLU A 133 5.81 13.32 14.41
N LEU A 134 5.92 12.39 13.45
CA LEU A 134 5.01 12.32 12.31
C LEU A 134 3.66 11.69 12.67
N LYS A 135 3.64 10.68 13.55
CA LYS A 135 2.44 9.88 13.80
C LYS A 135 1.30 10.66 14.45
N GLY A 136 1.59 11.72 15.20
CA GLY A 136 0.57 12.52 15.89
C GLY A 136 -0.50 13.10 14.94
N GLU A 137 -0.12 13.49 13.72
CA GLU A 137 -1.08 13.96 12.72
C GLU A 137 -2.01 12.85 12.19
N PHE A 138 -1.49 11.63 12.13
CA PHE A 138 -2.19 10.46 11.61
C PHE A 138 -3.01 9.75 12.68
N GLU A 139 -2.60 9.79 13.94
CA GLU A 139 -3.26 9.08 15.03
C GLU A 139 -4.72 9.52 15.20
N VAL A 140 -4.99 10.82 15.01
CA VAL A 140 -6.36 11.37 15.06
C VAL A 140 -7.19 10.97 13.83
N ARG A 141 -6.58 10.96 12.65
CA ARG A 141 -7.29 10.85 11.36
C ARG A 141 -7.40 9.43 10.84
N LEU A 142 -6.39 8.61 11.12
CA LEU A 142 -6.15 7.27 10.60
C LEU A 142 -5.58 6.37 11.71
N PRO A 143 -6.27 6.22 12.86
CA PRO A 143 -5.76 5.49 14.02
C PRO A 143 -5.40 4.04 13.70
N GLY A 144 -6.16 3.38 12.80
CA GLY A 144 -5.86 2.01 12.39
C GLY A 144 -4.57 1.90 11.56
N MET A 145 -4.24 2.90 10.74
CA MET A 145 -2.96 2.95 10.03
C MET A 145 -1.80 3.04 11.01
N VAL A 146 -1.90 3.94 11.99
CA VAL A 146 -0.88 4.11 13.03
C VAL A 146 -0.72 2.83 13.84
N SER A 147 -1.83 2.19 14.25
CA SER A 147 -1.79 0.93 14.99
C SER A 147 -1.14 -0.20 14.20
N ASP A 148 -1.40 -0.31 12.89
CA ASP A 148 -0.78 -1.34 12.06
C ASP A 148 0.72 -1.09 11.86
N ILE A 149 1.15 0.18 11.70
CA ILE A 149 2.56 0.56 11.63
C ILE A 149 3.26 0.28 12.96
N ASP A 150 2.70 0.73 14.09
CA ASP A 150 3.28 0.51 15.43
C ASP A 150 3.43 -0.99 15.72
N ARG A 151 2.47 -1.81 15.27
CA ARG A 151 2.54 -3.28 15.36
C ARG A 151 3.65 -3.86 14.48
N ALA A 152 3.75 -3.43 13.22
CA ALA A 152 4.83 -3.88 12.33
C ALA A 152 6.22 -3.56 12.90
N LEU A 153 6.38 -2.40 13.56
CA LEU A 153 7.61 -2.00 14.23
C LEU A 153 7.89 -2.75 15.54
N SER A 154 6.89 -3.39 16.15
CA SER A 154 7.06 -4.19 17.37
C SER A 154 7.31 -5.68 17.11
N ASP A 155 6.78 -6.21 16.01
CA ASP A 155 6.75 -7.64 15.74
C ASP A 155 8.04 -8.16 15.10
N GLU A 156 8.76 -7.32 14.36
CA GLU A 156 10.06 -7.68 13.77
C GLU A 156 11.20 -6.99 14.54
N PRO A 157 12.26 -7.73 14.96
CA PRO A 157 13.51 -7.07 15.29
C PRO A 157 13.89 -6.20 14.10
N ILE A 158 14.36 -4.99 14.37
CA ILE A 158 14.99 -4.13 13.37
C ILE A 158 16.30 -4.82 12.98
N GLU A 159 16.20 -5.87 12.19
CA GLU A 159 17.31 -6.32 11.38
C GLU A 159 17.38 -5.32 10.25
N PRO A 160 18.48 -4.56 10.13
CA PRO A 160 18.69 -3.83 8.90
C PRO A 160 18.60 -4.86 7.75
N ASP A 161 17.88 -4.49 6.69
CA ASP A 161 17.50 -5.32 5.53
C ASP A 161 18.68 -6.11 4.90
N ASP A 162 19.89 -5.74 5.28
CA ASP A 162 21.13 -6.40 4.94
C ASP A 162 21.51 -7.61 5.79
N THR A 163 20.76 -8.12 6.78
CA THR A 163 20.97 -9.54 7.16
C THR A 163 20.69 -10.46 5.97
N TRP A 164 19.76 -10.09 5.09
CA TRP A 164 19.54 -10.75 3.81
C TRP A 164 20.64 -10.45 2.79
N TYR A 165 21.02 -9.19 2.58
CA TYR A 165 22.10 -8.84 1.64
C TYR A 165 23.49 -9.36 2.07
N LEU A 166 23.81 -9.33 3.36
CA LEU A 166 25.04 -9.87 3.96
C LEU A 166 25.03 -11.40 3.92
N ARG A 167 23.86 -12.05 4.12
CA ARG A 167 23.71 -13.49 3.88
C ARG A 167 23.97 -13.83 2.43
N ILE A 168 23.31 -13.16 1.47
CA ILE A 168 23.56 -13.35 0.02
C ILE A 168 25.03 -13.11 -0.31
N LYS A 169 25.62 -12.03 0.20
CA LYS A 169 27.03 -11.73 0.00
C LYS A 169 27.92 -12.84 0.56
N SER A 170 27.62 -13.34 1.76
CA SER A 170 28.37 -14.44 2.39
C SER A 170 28.21 -15.77 1.65
N GLU A 171 27.03 -16.05 1.10
CA GLU A 171 26.76 -17.21 0.24
C GLU A 171 27.57 -17.12 -1.06
N LEU A 172 27.58 -15.95 -1.70
CA LEU A 172 28.38 -15.68 -2.90
C LEU A 172 29.90 -15.72 -2.64
N GLU A 173 30.34 -15.32 -1.44
CA GLU A 173 31.75 -15.36 -1.02
C GLU A 173 32.20 -16.77 -0.58
N GLY A 174 31.26 -17.64 -0.19
CA GLY A 174 31.48 -19.00 0.31
C GLY A 174 31.47 -20.13 -0.74
N GLU A 175 31.09 -19.87 -1.99
CA GLU A 175 31.12 -20.85 -3.11
C GLU A 175 32.48 -20.96 -3.83
N LYS A 176 33.60 -21.14 -3.08
CA LYS A 176 34.91 -21.49 -3.65
C LYS A 176 35.46 -22.81 -3.15
#